data_AF-A0ABD0R6M9-F1
#
_entry.id   AF-A0ABD0R6M9-F1
#
_cell.length_a   1.000
_cell.length_b   1.000
_cell.length_c   1.000
_cell.angle_alpha   90.00
_cell.angle_beta   90.00
_cell.angle_gamma   90.00
#
_symmetry.space_group_name_H-M   'P 1'
#
loop_
_entity.id
_entity.type
_entity.pdbx_description
1 polymer ?
#
loop_
_entity_poly.entity_id
_entity_poly.type
_entity_poly.pdbx_seq_one_letter_code
_entity_poly.pdbx_strand_id
1 'polypeptide(L)' 'CFTCATCRNRLVPGDRFHYVNGTIFCEHDRPGGALLSSHLTPLQSNTLLPDQK' A
#
# COMPACT_ATOMS: atom_id res chain seq x y z
N CYS A 1 -1.81 20.03 10.79
CA CYS A 1 -1.17 20.12 9.46
C CYS A 1 -1.31 18.79 8.74
N PHE A 2 -1.37 18.79 7.41
CA PHE A 2 -1.42 17.56 6.61
C PHE A 2 0.01 17.05 6.38
N THR A 3 0.52 16.26 7.32
CA THR A 3 1.93 15.85 7.42
C THR A 3 2.05 14.38 7.79
N CYS A 4 3.09 13.71 7.31
CA CYS A 4 3.42 12.34 7.71
C CYS A 4 3.75 12.26 9.21
N ALA A 5 3.23 11.26 9.90
CA ALA A 5 3.52 11.02 11.31
C ALA A 5 4.96 10.57 11.57
N THR A 6 5.60 9.91 10.59
CA THR A 6 6.97 9.38 10.68
C THR A 6 8.01 10.43 10.30
N CYS A 7 8.16 10.75 9.01
CA CYS A 7 9.18 11.70 8.54
C CYS A 7 8.82 13.18 8.71
N ARG A 8 7.61 13.52 9.18
CA ARG A 8 7.11 14.90 9.33
C ARG A 8 7.04 15.73 8.05
N ASN A 9 7.28 15.15 6.86
CA ASN A 9 7.09 15.84 5.59
C ASN A 9 5.63 16.29 5.42
N ARG A 10 5.47 17.47 4.81
CA ARG A 10 4.18 18.00 4.40
C ARG A 10 3.74 17.32 3.12
N LEU A 11 2.52 16.77 3.14
CA LEU A 11 1.90 16.18 1.96
C LEU A 11 1.19 17.27 1.15
N VAL A 12 1.35 17.25 -0.16
CA VAL A 12 0.78 18.21 -1.12
C VAL A 12 -0.18 17.51 -2.10
N PRO A 13 -1.07 18.25 -2.79
CA PRO A 13 -1.92 17.67 -3.83
C PRO A 13 -1.09 16.92 -4.88
N GLY A 14 -1.41 15.65 -5.11
CA GLY A 14 -0.65 14.74 -5.97
C GLY A 14 0.12 13.67 -5.20
N ASP A 15 0.45 13.90 -3.92
CA ASP A 15 1.12 12.91 -3.10
C ASP A 15 0.20 11.74 -2.75
N ARG A 16 0.79 10.55 -2.77
CA ARG A 16 0.15 9.35 -2.24
C ARG A 16 0.40 9.25 -0.75
N PHE A 17 -0.64 8.91 0.00
CA PHE A 17 -0.56 8.77 1.44
C PHE A 17 -1.46 7.64 1.93
N HIS A 18 -1.21 7.20 3.16
CA HIS A 18 -2.01 6.23 3.86
C HIS A 18 -2.63 6.85 5.10
N TYR A 19 -3.88 6.48 5.38
CA TYR A 19 -4.59 6.89 6.58
C TYR A 19 -5.04 5.66 7.36
N VAL A 20 -4.52 5.50 8.58
CA VAL A 20 -4.79 4.34 9.44
C VAL A 20 -5.02 4.84 10.86
N ASN A 21 -6.18 4.53 11.44
CA ASN A 21 -6.52 4.90 12.83
C ASN A 21 -6.26 6.37 13.17
N GLY A 22 -6.63 7.30 12.28
CA GLY A 22 -6.39 8.74 12.52
C GLY A 22 -4.98 9.24 12.16
N THR A 23 -4.07 8.34 11.80
CA THR A 23 -2.66 8.68 11.53
C THR A 23 -2.38 8.70 10.04
N ILE A 24 -1.67 9.74 9.59
CA ILE A 24 -1.28 9.93 8.18
C ILE A 24 0.17 9.48 7.99
N PHE A 25 0.42 8.67 6.98
CA PHE A 25 1.77 8.25 6.54
C PHE A 25 1.97 8.62 5.08
N CYS A 26 3.16 9.07 4.69
CA CYS A 26 3.49 9.16 3.26
C CYS A 26 3.61 7.74 2.68
N GLU A 27 3.65 7.63 1.36
CA GLU A 27 3.77 6.33 0.69
C GLU A 27 4.99 5.49 1.11
N HIS A 28 6.07 6.15 1.54
CA HIS A 28 7.32 5.49 1.95
C HIS A 28 7.28 4.94 3.38
N ASP A 29 6.42 5.49 4.23
CA ASP A 29 6.54 5.34 5.68
C ASP A 29 5.46 4.47 6.32
N ARG A 30 4.56 3.83 5.56
CA ARG A 30 3.55 2.93 6.16
C ARG A 30 4.20 1.62 6.61
N PRO A 31 4.41 1.40 7.93
CA PRO A 31 4.93 0.14 8.41
C PRO A 31 3.82 -0.91 8.30
N GLY A 32 4.06 -1.98 7.54
CA GLY A 32 3.09 -3.05 7.29
C GLY A 32 2.33 -2.97 5.96
N GLY A 33 2.59 -1.96 5.10
CA GLY A 33 2.01 -1.85 3.75
C GLY A 33 2.94 -2.27 2.60
N ALA A 34 4.24 -2.42 2.86
CA ALA A 34 5.25 -2.72 1.85
C ALA A 34 5.12 -4.10 1.18
N LEU A 35 4.26 -5.00 1.70
CA LEU A 35 3.97 -6.27 1.03
C LEU A 35 2.89 -6.18 -0.04
N LEU A 36 2.10 -5.09 -0.11
CA LEU A 36 1.00 -4.97 -1.07
C LEU A 36 1.25 -3.98 -2.21
N SER A 37 2.29 -3.13 -2.13
CA SER A 37 2.62 -2.20 -3.23
C SER A 37 3.72 -2.72 -4.18
N SER A 38 4.33 -3.88 -3.89
CA SER A 38 5.34 -4.51 -4.76
C SER A 38 4.78 -5.62 -5.65
N HIS A 39 3.54 -6.05 -5.44
CA HIS A 39 2.88 -6.97 -6.35
C HIS A 39 1.96 -6.18 -7.27
N LEU A 40 2.53 -5.69 -8.36
CA LEU A 40 1.88 -5.92 -9.65
C LEU A 40 1.44 -7.39 -9.62
N THR A 41 0.16 -7.68 -9.40
CA THR A 41 -0.42 -8.94 -9.86
C THR A 41 -0.67 -8.77 -11.36
N PRO A 42 0.27 -9.11 -12.28
CA PRO A 42 -0.22 -9.70 -13.50
C PRO A 42 -0.79 -11.06 -13.11
N LEU A 43 -1.96 -11.39 -13.65
CA LEU A 43 -2.56 -12.73 -13.63
C LEU A 43 -3.21 -13.16 -12.32
N GLN A 44 -4.39 -12.60 -12.05
CA GLN A 44 -5.51 -13.46 -11.66
C GLN A 44 -6.07 -14.12 -12.94
N SER A 45 -5.29 -15.04 -13.51
CA SER A 45 -5.81 -16.01 -14.47
C SER A 45 -6.28 -17.20 -13.67
N ASN A 46 -7.61 -17.36 -13.61
CA ASN A 46 -8.25 -18.59 -13.21
C ASN A 46 -7.63 -19.79 -13.96
N THR A 47 -6.80 -20.58 -13.30
CA THR A 47 -6.58 -21.98 -13.67
C THR A 47 -7.07 -22.84 -12.54
N LEU A 48 -8.33 -23.21 -12.70
CA LEU A 48 -9.00 -24.34 -12.07
C LEU A 48 -8.05 -25.53 -12.00
N LEU A 49 -7.80 -26.02 -10.79
CA LEU A 49 -7.44 -27.42 -10.58
C LEU A 49 -8.70 -28.27 -10.89
N PRO A 50 -8.57 -29.33 -11.67
CA PRO A 50 -8.92 -30.64 -11.12
C PRO A 50 -7.80 -31.63 -11.47
N ASP A 51 -7.21 -32.24 -10.45
CA ASP A 51 -7.61 -33.52 -9.88
C ASP A 51 -6.75 -34.65 -10.46
N GLN A 52 -6.12 -35.33 -9.52
CA GLN A 52 -5.12 -36.36 -9.63
C GLN A 52 -5.78 -37.70 -10.04
N LYS A 53 -5.42 -38.26 -11.20
CA LYS A 53 -5.35 -39.71 -11.40
C LYS A 53 -4.41 -40.11 -12.52
#